data_AF-A0A9P7YGW9-F1
#
_entry.id   AF-A0A9P7YGW9-F1
#
_cell.length_a   1.000
_cell.length_b   1.000
_cell.length_c   1.000
_cell.angle_alpha   90.00
_cell.angle_beta   90.00
_cell.angle_gamma   90.00
#
_symmetry.space_group_name_H-M   'P 1'
#
loop_
_entity.id
_entity.type
_entity.pdbx_description
1 polymer ?
#
loop_
_entity_poly.entity_id
_entity_poly.type
_entity_poly.pdbx_seq_one_letter_code
_entity_poly.pdbx_strand_id
1 'polypeptide(L)'
;MSQYGYKPQFPGKRESRRLHILPENLHGQSVSSNEASPADESTPVRCSVTHASLDHAPIYNALSYTWGDASITVPILVDEATFQATVNLEAALRHLRLKDEVVTLWVDALCINQNDVPEKNVQLSKMREIYVQAKSVIAWLGDTTPERPFEEKAMKFADDLREHLSPANSWHADLISALLRLFKRPYWSRIWIVQELASASNLIFVCGAETASDNALYDALRLLQNFT
;
A
#
# COMPACT_ATOMS: atom_id res chain seq x y z
N MET A 1 27.69 -0.65 -0.15
CA MET A 1 26.64 -0.14 0.75
C MET A 1 26.44 -1.15 1.87
N SER A 2 26.21 -0.71 3.10
CA SER A 2 25.88 -1.61 4.22
C SER A 2 24.48 -2.20 4.04
N GLN A 3 24.26 -3.41 4.55
CA GLN A 3 22.93 -4.00 4.63
C GLN A 3 22.16 -3.38 5.79
N TYR A 4 20.86 -3.12 5.60
CA TYR A 4 20.02 -2.56 6.65
C TYR A 4 19.93 -3.50 7.85
N GLY A 5 20.21 -2.97 9.03
CA GLY A 5 20.09 -3.65 10.31
C GLY A 5 18.98 -3.01 11.15
N TYR A 6 18.07 -3.82 11.66
CA TYR A 6 17.00 -3.35 12.54
C TYR A 6 17.58 -2.79 13.84
N LYS A 7 17.18 -1.57 14.19
CA LYS A 7 17.41 -1.01 15.53
C LYS A 7 16.52 -1.78 16.53
N PRO A 8 17.05 -2.36 17.62
CA PRO A 8 16.25 -3.11 18.58
C PRO A 8 15.12 -2.27 19.18
N GLN A 9 13.96 -2.89 19.40
CA GLN A 9 12.89 -2.29 20.22
C GLN A 9 13.11 -2.64 21.69
N PHE A 10 12.72 -1.75 22.59
CA PHE A 10 12.94 -1.95 24.02
C PHE A 10 11.86 -2.88 24.60
N PRO A 11 12.24 -4.01 25.23
CA PRO A 11 11.29 -4.89 25.90
C PRO A 11 10.43 -4.14 26.92
N GLY A 12 9.12 -4.39 26.90
CA GLY A 12 8.15 -3.78 27.82
C GLY A 12 7.60 -2.42 27.39
N LYS A 13 8.14 -1.78 26.33
CA LYS A 13 7.53 -0.57 25.76
C LYS A 13 6.41 -0.92 24.77
N ARG A 14 5.33 -0.14 24.80
CA ARG A 14 4.27 -0.18 23.78
C ARG A 14 4.68 0.70 22.61
N GLU A 15 5.59 0.19 21.79
CA GLU A 15 6.11 0.90 20.62
C GLU A 15 6.06 0.04 19.35
N SER A 16 6.08 0.73 18.22
CA SER A 16 6.22 0.14 16.89
C SER A 16 7.02 1.09 16.02
N ARG A 17 7.75 0.55 15.04
CA ARG A 17 8.43 1.37 14.04
C ARG A 17 7.45 2.07 13.11
N ARG A 18 7.89 3.17 12.52
CA ARG A 18 7.24 3.90 11.42
C ARG A 18 8.24 4.06 10.29
N LEU A 19 7.80 3.74 9.08
CA LEU A 19 8.54 3.94 7.86
C LEU A 19 8.20 5.34 7.32
N HIS A 20 9.20 6.10 6.92
CA HIS A 20 9.04 7.38 6.26
C HIS A 20 9.59 7.26 4.85
N ILE A 21 8.70 7.24 3.85
CA ILE A 21 9.11 7.33 2.44
C ILE A 21 9.57 8.77 2.20
N LEU A 22 10.82 8.93 1.77
CA LEU A 22 11.39 10.24 1.49
C LEU A 22 10.88 10.75 0.13
N PRO A 23 10.73 12.08 -0.02
CA PRO A 23 10.27 12.67 -1.27
C PRO A 23 11.25 12.41 -2.41
N GLU A 24 10.75 12.47 -3.63
CA GLU A 24 11.58 12.37 -4.83
C GLU A 24 12.60 13.50 -4.91
N ASN A 25 12.20 14.72 -4.54
CA ASN A 25 13.09 15.88 -4.47
C ASN A 25 13.66 16.04 -3.05
N LEU A 26 14.84 15.47 -2.79
CA LEU A 26 15.56 15.71 -1.54
C LEU A 26 16.19 17.11 -1.57
N HIS A 27 15.49 18.10 -1.01
CA HIS A 27 15.92 19.49 -0.78
C HIS A 27 16.44 20.26 -2.01
N GLY A 28 15.54 21.02 -2.66
CA GLY A 28 15.91 22.29 -3.27
C GLY A 28 16.86 22.27 -4.47
N GLN A 29 16.99 21.16 -5.19
CA GLN A 29 17.40 21.27 -6.59
C GLN A 29 16.27 21.96 -7.33
N SER A 30 16.46 23.25 -7.61
CA SER A 30 15.60 24.05 -8.48
C SER A 30 15.61 23.43 -9.88
N VAL A 31 14.74 22.44 -10.10
CA VAL A 31 14.42 21.98 -11.45
C VAL A 31 13.60 23.10 -12.08
N SER A 32 14.21 23.80 -13.02
CA SER A 32 13.55 24.79 -13.87
C SER A 32 12.21 24.21 -14.34
N SER A 33 11.12 24.90 -14.03
CA SER A 33 9.78 24.57 -14.46
C SER A 33 9.72 24.51 -15.98
N ASN A 34 9.77 23.30 -16.53
CA ASN A 34 9.01 22.85 -17.69
C ASN A 34 9.23 21.34 -17.83
N GLU A 35 8.13 20.62 -17.96
CA GLU A 35 8.01 19.16 -18.14
C GLU A 35 8.05 18.34 -16.83
N ALA A 36 6.86 17.87 -16.44
CA ALA A 36 6.73 16.75 -15.53
C ALA A 36 7.23 15.49 -16.27
N SER A 37 8.53 15.23 -16.18
CA SER A 37 9.06 13.91 -16.53
C SER A 37 8.44 12.87 -15.59
N PRO A 38 8.01 11.71 -16.11
CA PRO A 38 7.62 10.61 -15.23
C PRO A 38 8.77 10.35 -14.26
N ALA A 39 8.44 10.16 -12.98
CA ALA A 39 9.39 9.79 -11.93
C ALA A 39 10.38 8.78 -12.53
N ASP A 40 11.67 9.13 -12.57
CA ASP A 40 12.67 8.29 -13.21
C ASP A 40 12.63 6.92 -12.51
N GLU A 41 12.15 5.89 -13.21
CA GLU A 41 12.07 4.51 -12.72
C GLU A 41 13.44 4.04 -12.19
N SER A 42 14.53 4.67 -12.63
CA SER A 42 15.89 4.40 -12.17
C SER A 42 16.19 4.92 -10.75
N THR A 43 15.45 5.91 -10.24
CA THR A 43 15.72 6.49 -8.92
C THR A 43 15.22 5.55 -7.83
N PRO A 44 16.10 5.03 -6.94
CA PRO A 44 15.70 4.08 -5.92
C PRO A 44 14.74 4.72 -4.89
N VAL A 45 13.81 3.94 -4.37
CA VAL A 45 13.00 4.35 -3.23
C VAL A 45 13.92 4.53 -2.01
N ARG A 46 13.80 5.68 -1.35
CA ARG A 46 14.55 6.04 -0.16
C ARG A 46 13.58 6.19 1.02
N CYS A 47 13.93 5.59 2.14
CA CYS A 47 13.14 5.62 3.36
C CYS A 47 14.01 5.88 4.58
N SER A 48 13.38 6.34 5.66
CA SER A 48 13.95 6.29 7.01
C SER A 48 12.99 5.59 7.97
N VAL A 49 13.52 5.11 9.11
CA VAL A 49 12.70 4.41 10.11
C VAL A 49 12.87 5.03 11.49
N THR A 50 11.75 5.30 12.16
CA THR A 50 11.71 5.80 13.55
C THR A 50 10.89 4.89 14.45
N HIS A 51 11.04 5.02 15.76
CA HIS A 51 10.18 4.37 16.75
C HIS A 51 9.08 5.33 17.20
N ALA A 52 7.85 4.83 17.32
CA ALA A 52 6.70 5.57 17.81
C ALA A 52 6.01 4.81 18.94
N SER A 53 5.55 5.54 19.97
CA SER A 53 4.67 5.00 21.01
C SER A 53 3.31 4.66 20.41
N LEU A 54 2.71 3.56 20.84
CA LEU A 54 1.31 3.21 20.53
C LEU A 54 0.31 3.92 21.44
N ASP A 55 0.75 4.42 22.60
CA ASP A 55 -0.13 5.15 23.52
C ASP A 55 -0.31 6.61 23.06
N HIS A 56 0.68 7.15 22.34
CA HIS A 56 0.69 8.50 21.77
C HIS A 56 1.26 8.47 20.35
N ALA A 57 0.62 7.72 19.47
CA ALA A 57 1.11 7.51 18.11
C ALA A 57 1.01 8.82 17.28
N PRO A 58 2.11 9.28 16.66
CA PRO A 58 2.04 10.28 15.59
C PRO A 58 1.16 9.76 14.44
N ILE A 59 0.61 10.64 13.62
CA ILE A 59 -0.25 10.28 12.48
C ILE A 59 0.54 9.47 11.44
N TYR A 60 -0.05 8.38 10.95
CA TYR A 60 0.51 7.50 9.91
C TYR A 60 -0.62 6.78 9.16
N ASN A 61 -0.30 6.22 7.98
CA ASN A 61 -1.16 5.25 7.31
C ASN A 61 -0.59 3.83 7.48
N ALA A 62 -1.41 2.79 7.42
CA ALA A 62 -0.92 1.40 7.38
C ALA A 62 -1.02 0.86 5.95
N LEU A 63 0.01 0.15 5.50
CA LEU A 63 0.02 -0.49 4.18
C LEU A 63 -0.39 -1.95 4.29
N SER A 64 -1.47 -2.30 3.61
CA SER A 64 -1.92 -3.66 3.36
C SER A 64 -1.60 -4.03 1.92
N TYR A 65 -0.76 -5.04 1.70
CA TYR A 65 -0.31 -5.41 0.35
C TYR A 65 0.05 -6.90 0.27
N THR A 66 0.02 -7.47 -0.93
CA THR A 66 0.51 -8.83 -1.15
C THR A 66 2.02 -8.86 -1.14
N TRP A 67 2.63 -9.65 -0.25
CA TRP A 67 4.09 -9.80 -0.19
C TRP A 67 4.73 -10.21 -1.52
N GLY A 68 4.09 -11.12 -2.26
CA GLY A 68 4.62 -11.67 -3.51
C GLY A 68 5.62 -12.80 -3.27
N ASP A 69 6.44 -13.09 -4.28
CA ASP A 69 7.52 -14.07 -4.16
C ASP A 69 8.69 -13.48 -3.36
N ALA A 70 8.98 -14.06 -2.19
CA ALA A 70 10.03 -13.60 -1.30
C ALA A 70 11.46 -13.77 -1.88
N SER A 71 11.62 -14.57 -2.94
CA SER A 71 12.90 -14.74 -3.63
C SER A 71 13.15 -13.67 -4.69
N ILE A 72 12.12 -12.91 -5.09
CA ILE A 72 12.22 -11.88 -6.11
C ILE A 72 12.21 -10.51 -5.42
N THR A 73 13.40 -9.99 -5.18
CA THR A 73 13.62 -8.74 -4.47
C THR A 73 14.33 -7.69 -5.31
N VAL A 74 14.09 -6.43 -4.96
CA VAL A 74 14.77 -5.26 -5.50
C VAL A 74 15.31 -4.39 -4.36
N PRO A 75 16.44 -3.72 -4.55
CA PRO A 75 17.05 -2.92 -3.50
C PRO A 75 16.31 -1.59 -3.30
N ILE A 76 16.00 -1.26 -2.05
CA ILE A 76 15.63 0.09 -1.61
C ILE A 76 16.65 0.59 -0.57
N LEU A 77 16.69 1.90 -0.33
CA LEU A 77 17.54 2.49 0.69
C LEU A 77 16.73 2.81 1.94
N VAL A 78 17.14 2.30 3.09
CA VAL A 78 16.52 2.54 4.40
C VAL A 78 17.60 2.98 5.37
N ASP A 79 17.50 4.19 5.94
CA ASP A 79 18.54 4.79 6.77
C ASP A 79 19.94 4.73 6.09
N GLU A 80 20.00 5.04 4.79
CA GLU A 80 21.20 4.95 3.91
C GLU A 80 21.81 3.53 3.76
N ALA A 81 21.14 2.49 4.24
CA ALA A 81 21.53 1.10 4.07
C ALA A 81 20.61 0.37 3.08
N THR A 82 21.11 -0.68 2.42
CA THR A 82 20.33 -1.44 1.44
C THR A 82 19.41 -2.44 2.14
N PHE A 83 18.12 -2.41 1.79
CA PHE A 83 17.14 -3.42 2.14
C PHE A 83 16.61 -4.10 0.87
N GLN A 84 16.50 -5.43 0.88
CA GLN A 84 15.95 -6.21 -0.23
C GLN A 84 14.44 -6.30 -0.06
N ALA A 85 13.70 -5.37 -0.68
CA ALA A 85 12.24 -5.37 -0.67
C ALA A 85 11.72 -6.35 -1.72
N THR A 86 10.60 -7.03 -1.46
CA THR A 86 9.92 -7.74 -2.55
C THR A 86 9.46 -6.74 -3.61
N VAL A 87 9.36 -7.18 -4.86
CA VAL A 87 8.92 -6.32 -5.98
C VAL A 87 7.57 -5.64 -5.69
N ASN A 88 6.67 -6.33 -4.99
CA ASN A 88 5.36 -5.76 -4.64
C ASN A 88 5.47 -4.65 -3.58
N LEU A 89 6.37 -4.81 -2.61
CA LEU A 89 6.60 -3.78 -1.60
C LEU A 89 7.24 -2.55 -2.24
N GLU A 90 8.27 -2.74 -3.06
CA GLU A 90 8.95 -1.63 -3.73
C GLU A 90 7.98 -0.86 -4.63
N ALA A 91 7.17 -1.55 -5.44
CA ALA A 91 6.16 -0.92 -6.29
C ALA A 91 5.16 -0.11 -5.46
N ALA A 92 4.66 -0.66 -4.35
CA ALA A 92 3.75 0.06 -3.46
C ALA A 92 4.40 1.31 -2.85
N LEU A 93 5.64 1.21 -2.34
CA LEU A 93 6.35 2.34 -1.74
C LEU A 93 6.67 3.42 -2.78
N ARG A 94 7.05 3.03 -3.99
CA ARG A 94 7.30 3.94 -5.11
C ARG A 94 6.03 4.69 -5.48
N HIS A 95 4.92 3.98 -5.60
CA HIS A 95 3.63 4.57 -5.95
C HIS A 95 3.14 5.55 -4.87
N LEU A 96 3.35 5.23 -3.60
CA LEU A 96 2.98 6.08 -2.48
C LEU A 96 3.96 7.23 -2.22
N ARG A 97 5.10 7.28 -2.91
CA ARG A 97 6.08 8.36 -2.76
C ARG A 97 5.52 9.67 -3.32
N LEU A 98 5.53 10.72 -2.51
CA LEU A 98 5.17 12.06 -2.96
C LEU A 98 6.41 12.83 -3.45
N LYS A 99 6.17 13.83 -4.31
CA LYS A 99 7.24 14.61 -4.93
C LYS A 99 8.05 15.42 -3.92
N ASP A 100 7.36 16.07 -2.98
CA ASP A 100 7.95 17.07 -2.08
C ASP A 100 7.61 16.82 -0.60
N GLU A 101 6.85 15.75 -0.29
CA GLU A 101 6.40 15.43 1.07
C GLU A 101 6.85 14.04 1.52
N VAL A 102 7.10 13.91 2.82
CA VAL A 102 7.40 12.62 3.46
C VAL A 102 6.09 11.88 3.74
N VAL A 103 5.99 10.63 3.28
CA VAL A 103 4.84 9.76 3.58
C VAL A 103 5.19 8.83 4.73
N THR A 104 4.46 8.95 5.84
CA THR A 104 4.66 8.11 7.03
C THR A 104 3.71 6.92 7.02
N LEU A 105 4.29 5.72 6.99
CA LEU A 105 3.59 4.45 6.92
C LEU A 105 3.95 3.51 8.08
N TRP A 106 3.07 2.55 8.32
CA TRP A 106 3.43 1.28 8.92
C TRP A 106 3.35 0.19 7.86
N VAL A 107 4.40 -0.62 7.73
CA VAL A 107 4.43 -1.81 6.87
C VAL A 107 5.15 -2.92 7.60
N ASP A 108 4.53 -4.10 7.66
CA ASP A 108 5.02 -5.25 8.42
C ASP A 108 6.45 -5.66 8.04
N ALA A 109 6.80 -5.64 6.75
CA ALA A 109 8.10 -6.04 6.23
C ALA A 109 9.29 -5.19 6.72
N LEU A 110 9.07 -3.93 7.13
CA LEU A 110 10.12 -3.01 7.61
C LEU A 110 9.90 -2.54 9.04
N CYS A 111 8.65 -2.53 9.52
CA CYS A 111 8.35 -2.11 10.87
C CYS A 111 8.53 -3.24 11.89
N ILE A 112 8.48 -4.49 11.45
CA ILE A 112 8.73 -5.69 12.26
C ILE A 112 10.06 -6.30 11.82
N ASN A 113 10.93 -6.61 12.77
CA ASN A 113 12.14 -7.38 12.46
C ASN A 113 11.77 -8.82 12.13
N GLN A 114 11.72 -9.16 10.84
CA GLN A 114 11.31 -10.48 10.37
C GLN A 114 12.29 -11.60 10.78
N ASN A 115 13.52 -11.24 11.15
CA ASN A 115 14.58 -12.18 11.54
C ASN A 115 14.66 -12.40 13.07
N ASP A 116 13.88 -11.65 13.86
CA ASP A 116 13.81 -11.79 15.31
C ASP A 116 12.42 -12.31 15.69
N VAL A 117 12.32 -13.63 15.90
CA VAL A 117 11.05 -14.31 16.21
C VAL A 117 10.41 -13.78 17.50
N PRO A 118 11.14 -13.58 18.62
CA PRO A 118 10.59 -12.90 19.80
C PRO A 118 10.00 -11.52 19.50
N GLU A 119 10.73 -10.63 18.81
CA GLU A 119 10.23 -9.31 18.45
C GLU A 119 9.00 -9.41 17.54
N LYS A 120 9.08 -10.26 16.52
CA LYS A 120 8.00 -10.50 15.56
C LYS A 120 6.71 -10.92 16.25
N ASN A 121 6.77 -11.89 17.16
CA ASN A 121 5.58 -12.35 17.89
C ASN A 121 4.96 -11.23 18.73
N VAL A 122 5.79 -10.41 19.38
CA VAL A 122 5.33 -9.23 20.13
C VAL A 122 4.65 -8.23 19.19
N GLN A 123 5.22 -7.95 18.02
CA GLN A 123 4.63 -7.00 17.08
C GLN A 123 3.34 -7.53 16.42
N LEU A 124 3.29 -8.81 16.07
CA LEU A 124 2.07 -9.45 15.54
C LEU A 124 0.91 -9.37 16.53
N SER A 125 1.19 -9.50 17.84
CA SER A 125 0.16 -9.33 18.87
C SER A 125 -0.43 -7.90 18.94
N LYS A 126 0.30 -6.90 18.41
CA LYS A 126 -0.09 -5.48 18.36
C LYS A 126 -0.72 -5.08 17.03
N MET A 127 -0.73 -5.97 16.03
CA MET A 127 -1.10 -5.64 14.64
C MET A 127 -2.50 -5.01 14.56
N ARG A 128 -3.50 -5.58 15.23
CA ARG A 128 -4.85 -5.01 15.28
C ARG A 128 -4.86 -3.57 15.78
N GLU A 129 -4.18 -3.29 16.88
CA GLU A 129 -4.09 -1.94 17.45
C GLU A 129 -3.43 -0.97 16.47
N ILE A 130 -2.38 -1.40 15.78
CA ILE A 130 -1.67 -0.59 14.79
C ILE A 130 -2.58 -0.25 13.60
N TYR A 131 -3.40 -1.18 13.11
CA TYR A 131 -4.34 -0.88 12.03
C TYR A 131 -5.49 0.03 12.50
N VAL A 132 -6.01 -0.17 13.71
CA VAL A 132 -7.06 0.69 14.31
C VAL A 132 -6.59 2.13 14.48
N GLN A 133 -5.34 2.34 14.91
CA GLN A 133 -4.77 3.67 15.14
C GLN A 133 -4.30 4.37 13.86
N ALA A 134 -4.21 3.68 12.73
CA ALA A 134 -3.82 4.30 11.48
C ALA A 134 -4.88 5.33 11.05
N LYS A 135 -4.43 6.45 10.48
CA LYS A 135 -5.31 7.45 9.86
C LYS A 135 -6.11 6.83 8.72
N SER A 136 -5.42 6.05 7.90
CA SER A 136 -6.00 5.27 6.81
C SER A 136 -5.25 3.95 6.68
N VAL A 137 -5.97 2.92 6.24
CA VAL A 137 -5.38 1.68 5.73
C VAL A 137 -5.40 1.77 4.21
N ILE A 138 -4.22 1.63 3.60
CA ILE A 138 -4.04 1.61 2.16
C ILE A 138 -3.94 0.16 1.72
N ALA A 139 -4.96 -0.33 1.03
CA ALA A 139 -5.01 -1.65 0.43
C ALA A 139 -4.44 -1.57 -1.01
N TRP A 140 -3.15 -1.88 -1.15
CA TRP A 140 -2.47 -1.93 -2.44
C TRP A 140 -2.80 -3.23 -3.17
N LEU A 141 -3.60 -3.12 -4.22
CA LEU A 141 -4.05 -4.22 -5.06
C LEU A 141 -3.04 -4.58 -6.17
N GLY A 142 -1.96 -3.80 -6.29
CA GLY A 142 -0.93 -3.97 -7.30
C GLY A 142 -1.08 -2.98 -8.45
N ASP A 143 -0.03 -2.89 -9.24
CA ASP A 143 -0.01 -2.06 -10.44
C ASP A 143 -0.92 -2.62 -11.53
N THR A 144 -1.30 -1.77 -12.46
CA THR A 144 -1.91 -2.16 -13.73
C THR A 144 -0.80 -2.37 -14.76
N THR A 145 -1.04 -3.29 -15.69
CA THR A 145 -0.08 -3.55 -16.77
C THR A 145 -0.73 -3.20 -18.11
N PRO A 146 0.05 -2.95 -19.17
CA PRO A 146 -0.52 -2.74 -20.51
C PRO A 146 -1.41 -3.89 -20.98
N GLU A 147 -1.21 -5.10 -20.47
CA GLU A 147 -2.06 -6.27 -20.71
C GLU A 147 -3.35 -6.28 -19.86
N ARG A 148 -3.45 -5.41 -18.85
CA ARG A 148 -4.57 -5.29 -17.91
C ARG A 148 -5.07 -3.83 -17.73
N PRO A 149 -5.36 -3.09 -18.81
CA PRO A 149 -5.74 -1.66 -18.75
C PRO A 149 -7.16 -1.42 -18.22
N PHE A 150 -7.95 -2.48 -18.01
CA PHE A 150 -9.34 -2.38 -17.58
C PHE A 150 -9.50 -2.31 -16.05
N GLU A 151 -8.49 -2.70 -15.29
CA GLU A 151 -8.56 -2.71 -13.82
C GLU A 151 -8.50 -1.29 -13.22
N GLU A 152 -7.75 -0.38 -13.85
CA GLU A 152 -7.80 1.08 -13.56
C GLU A 152 -9.22 1.62 -13.73
N LYS A 153 -9.84 1.33 -14.87
CA LYS A 153 -11.22 1.74 -15.14
C LYS A 153 -12.17 1.18 -14.08
N ALA A 154 -12.01 -0.08 -13.68
CA ALA A 154 -12.86 -0.68 -12.65
C ALA A 154 -12.83 0.10 -11.31
N MET A 155 -11.66 0.58 -10.89
CA MET A 155 -11.54 1.39 -9.66
C MET A 155 -12.26 2.73 -9.79
N LYS A 156 -11.96 3.47 -10.87
CA LYS A 156 -12.60 4.76 -11.15
C LYS A 156 -14.13 4.66 -11.28
N PHE A 157 -14.61 3.59 -11.91
CA PHE A 157 -16.04 3.35 -12.09
C PHE A 157 -16.74 2.79 -10.85
N ALA A 158 -16.02 2.17 -9.91
CA ALA A 158 -16.61 1.77 -8.64
C ALA A 158 -17.10 2.99 -7.84
N ASP A 159 -16.40 4.12 -7.93
CA ASP A 159 -16.85 5.39 -7.34
C ASP A 159 -18.05 6.01 -8.12
N ASP A 160 -18.10 5.85 -9.46
CA ASP A 160 -19.14 6.42 -10.34
C ASP A 160 -20.38 5.51 -10.56
N LEU A 161 -20.45 4.39 -9.83
CA LEU A 161 -21.33 3.26 -10.11
C LEU A 161 -22.82 3.59 -10.02
N ARG A 162 -23.18 4.65 -9.27
CA ARG A 162 -24.56 5.08 -9.06
C ARG A 162 -25.22 5.67 -10.31
N GLU A 163 -24.46 6.25 -11.24
CA GLU A 163 -25.01 6.99 -12.39
C GLU A 163 -25.09 6.16 -13.69
N HIS A 164 -24.28 5.09 -13.82
CA HIS A 164 -24.06 4.42 -15.11
C HIS A 164 -24.79 3.07 -15.29
N LEU A 165 -25.49 2.58 -14.26
CA LEU A 165 -26.25 1.33 -14.27
C LEU A 165 -27.63 1.45 -14.95
N SER A 166 -27.71 2.20 -16.04
CA SER A 166 -28.87 2.11 -16.92
C SER A 166 -28.79 0.81 -17.72
N PRO A 167 -29.80 -0.08 -17.69
CA PRO A 167 -29.79 -1.38 -18.39
C PRO A 167 -29.55 -1.32 -19.90
N ALA A 168 -29.59 -0.13 -20.51
CA ALA A 168 -29.46 0.10 -21.94
C ALA A 168 -28.00 0.14 -22.47
N ASN A 169 -27.00 0.06 -21.58
CA ASN A 169 -25.61 0.30 -21.95
C ASN A 169 -24.87 -0.99 -22.37
N SER A 170 -24.21 -0.98 -23.52
CA SER A 170 -23.52 -2.15 -24.10
C SER A 170 -22.21 -2.56 -23.38
N TRP A 171 -21.79 -1.83 -22.34
CA TRP A 171 -20.46 -1.94 -21.73
C TRP A 171 -20.43 -2.73 -20.41
N HIS A 172 -21.59 -3.22 -19.93
CA HIS A 172 -21.69 -3.98 -18.68
C HIS A 172 -20.80 -5.22 -18.66
N ALA A 173 -20.66 -5.92 -19.79
CA ALA A 173 -19.83 -7.10 -19.90
C ALA A 173 -18.34 -6.79 -19.64
N ASP A 174 -17.85 -5.66 -20.16
CA ASP A 174 -16.46 -5.23 -19.96
C ASP A 174 -16.21 -4.82 -18.51
N LEU A 175 -17.17 -4.13 -17.89
CA LEU A 175 -17.10 -3.76 -16.48
C LEU A 175 -17.09 -5.00 -15.57
N ILE A 176 -18.03 -5.94 -15.78
CA ILE A 176 -18.06 -7.20 -15.03
C ILE A 176 -16.75 -7.96 -15.23
N SER A 177 -16.23 -8.02 -16.46
CA SER A 177 -14.92 -8.65 -16.74
C SER A 177 -13.79 -7.98 -15.95
N ALA A 178 -13.78 -6.65 -15.88
CA ALA A 178 -12.77 -5.89 -15.17
C ALA A 178 -12.84 -6.11 -13.65
N LEU A 179 -14.05 -6.06 -13.06
CA LEU A 179 -14.28 -6.36 -11.66
C LEU A 179 -13.90 -7.80 -11.31
N LEU A 180 -14.24 -8.78 -12.15
CA LEU A 180 -13.84 -10.17 -11.95
C LEU A 180 -12.32 -10.34 -11.98
N ARG A 181 -11.59 -9.59 -12.83
CA ARG A 181 -10.11 -9.61 -12.83
C ARG A 181 -9.53 -8.96 -11.57
N LEU A 182 -10.08 -7.82 -11.15
CA LEU A 182 -9.71 -7.13 -9.92
C LEU A 182 -9.84 -8.05 -8.70
N PHE A 183 -10.98 -8.72 -8.53
CA PHE A 183 -11.23 -9.63 -7.41
C PHE A 183 -10.50 -10.99 -7.51
N LYS A 184 -9.93 -11.32 -8.68
CA LYS A 184 -9.03 -12.47 -8.84
C LYS A 184 -7.58 -12.16 -8.48
N ARG A 185 -7.24 -10.91 -8.16
CA ARG A 185 -5.87 -10.54 -7.77
C ARG A 185 -5.45 -11.26 -6.48
N PRO A 186 -4.17 -11.63 -6.31
CA PRO A 186 -3.67 -12.37 -5.14
C PRO A 186 -3.92 -11.68 -3.78
N TYR A 187 -4.19 -10.38 -3.78
CA TYR A 187 -4.52 -9.64 -2.56
C TYR A 187 -5.70 -10.27 -1.81
N TRP A 188 -6.75 -10.67 -2.52
CA TRP A 188 -8.01 -11.15 -1.94
C TRP A 188 -7.94 -12.55 -1.33
N SER A 189 -6.88 -13.33 -1.62
CA SER A 189 -6.69 -14.66 -1.04
C SER A 189 -5.85 -14.67 0.24
N ARG A 190 -5.37 -13.51 0.69
CA ARG A 190 -4.58 -13.37 1.92
C ARG A 190 -5.47 -13.46 3.15
N ILE A 191 -5.20 -14.41 4.04
CA ILE A 191 -5.95 -14.58 5.30
C ILE A 191 -5.95 -13.31 6.16
N TRP A 192 -4.81 -12.60 6.20
CA TRP A 192 -4.62 -11.47 7.11
C TRP A 192 -5.39 -10.21 6.70
N ILE A 193 -5.84 -10.08 5.44
CA ILE A 193 -6.57 -8.87 4.99
C ILE A 193 -7.85 -8.65 5.78
N VAL A 194 -8.46 -9.71 6.33
CA VAL A 194 -9.66 -9.56 7.16
C VAL A 194 -9.38 -8.69 8.38
N GLN A 195 -8.25 -8.91 9.06
CA GLN A 195 -7.87 -8.10 10.21
C GLN A 195 -7.46 -6.68 9.80
N GLU A 196 -6.73 -6.57 8.69
CA GLU A 196 -6.22 -5.29 8.17
C GLU A 196 -7.38 -4.37 7.75
N LEU A 197 -8.32 -4.90 6.96
CA LEU A 197 -9.47 -4.16 6.42
C LEU A 197 -10.53 -3.89 7.49
N ALA A 198 -10.89 -4.88 8.32
CA ALA A 198 -11.93 -4.69 9.34
C ALA A 198 -11.49 -3.78 10.50
N SER A 199 -10.19 -3.55 10.66
CA SER A 199 -9.63 -2.64 11.67
C SER A 199 -9.52 -1.20 11.17
N ALA A 200 -9.66 -0.97 9.86
CA ALA A 200 -9.48 0.34 9.26
C ALA A 200 -10.58 1.31 9.69
N SER A 201 -10.18 2.46 10.23
CA SER A 201 -11.09 3.60 10.46
C SER A 201 -11.45 4.31 9.16
N ASN A 202 -10.51 4.33 8.21
CA ASN A 202 -10.66 4.80 6.85
C ASN A 202 -9.89 3.85 5.93
N LEU A 203 -10.55 3.32 4.90
CA LEU A 203 -9.98 2.32 4.00
C LEU A 203 -9.92 2.86 2.58
N ILE A 204 -8.74 2.79 1.97
CA ILE A 204 -8.49 3.25 0.60
C ILE A 204 -7.91 2.08 -0.17
N PHE A 205 -8.58 1.67 -1.24
CA PHE A 205 -8.06 0.70 -2.19
C PHE A 205 -7.29 1.42 -3.28
N VAL A 206 -6.11 0.90 -3.64
CA VAL A 206 -5.26 1.49 -4.68
C VAL A 206 -4.89 0.42 -5.68
N CYS A 207 -5.13 0.66 -6.96
CA CYS A 207 -4.75 -0.23 -8.05
C CYS A 207 -4.22 0.59 -9.23
N GLY A 208 -2.94 0.42 -9.57
CA GLY A 208 -2.26 1.36 -10.47
C GLY A 208 -2.38 2.78 -9.95
N ALA A 209 -2.65 3.75 -10.82
CA ALA A 209 -2.83 5.16 -10.47
C ALA A 209 -4.21 5.52 -9.87
N GLU A 210 -5.11 4.55 -9.78
CA GLU A 210 -6.50 4.79 -9.38
C GLU A 210 -6.72 4.38 -7.92
N THR A 211 -7.59 5.13 -7.24
CA THR A 211 -8.00 4.86 -5.86
C THR A 211 -9.50 4.72 -5.77
N ALA A 212 -10.00 3.88 -4.87
CA ALA A 212 -11.42 3.81 -4.55
C ALA A 212 -11.66 3.68 -3.05
N SER A 213 -12.84 4.15 -2.63
CA SER A 213 -13.33 3.98 -1.26
C SER A 213 -13.81 2.54 -0.99
N ASP A 214 -14.01 2.23 0.29
CA ASP A 214 -14.66 0.98 0.71
C ASP A 214 -16.11 0.86 0.22
N ASN A 215 -16.87 1.96 0.23
CA ASN A 215 -18.23 2.00 -0.30
C ASN A 215 -18.29 1.65 -1.79
N ALA A 216 -17.37 2.21 -2.59
CA ALA A 216 -17.27 1.92 -4.01
C ALA A 216 -17.02 0.43 -4.29
N LEU A 217 -16.10 -0.18 -3.55
CA LEU A 217 -15.83 -1.60 -3.67
C LEU A 217 -17.02 -2.46 -3.23
N TYR A 218 -17.73 -2.04 -2.18
CA TYR A 218 -18.94 -2.72 -1.71
C TYR A 218 -20.05 -2.70 -2.77
N ASP A 219 -20.28 -1.55 -3.42
CA ASP A 219 -21.26 -1.43 -4.49
C ASP A 219 -20.86 -2.28 -5.71
N ALA A 220 -19.57 -2.33 -6.04
CA ALA A 220 -19.06 -3.20 -7.10
C ALA A 220 -19.29 -4.70 -6.80
N LEU A 221 -19.12 -5.14 -5.56
CA LEU A 221 -19.43 -6.51 -5.14
C LEU A 221 -20.92 -6.82 -5.23
N ARG A 222 -21.78 -5.89 -4.79
CA ARG A 222 -23.24 -6.03 -4.91
C ARG A 222 -23.69 -6.20 -6.35
N LEU A 223 -23.05 -5.49 -7.28
CA LEU A 223 -23.33 -5.70 -8.70
C LEU A 223 -23.00 -7.10 -9.15
N LEU A 224 -21.80 -7.60 -8.86
CA LEU A 224 -21.40 -8.94 -9.27
C LEU A 224 -22.36 -10.01 -8.74
N GLN A 225 -22.87 -9.85 -7.51
CA GLN A 225 -23.87 -10.76 -6.94
C GLN A 225 -25.19 -10.78 -7.71
N ASN A 226 -25.61 -9.65 -8.29
CA ASN A 226 -26.85 -9.58 -9.07
C ASN A 226 -26.72 -10.20 -10.48
N PHE A 227 -25.50 -10.53 -10.91
CA PHE A 227 -25.21 -11.14 -12.22
C PHE A 227 -24.78 -12.63 -12.13
N THR A 228 -24.71 -13.21 -10.93
CA THR A 228 -24.40 -14.64 -10.68
C THR A 228 -25.62 -15.38 -10.15
#